data_AF-A0A428SFK0-F1
#
_entry.id   AF-A0A428SFK0-F1
#
_cell.length_a   1.000
_cell.length_b   1.000
_cell.length_c   1.000
_cell.angle_alpha   90.00
_cell.angle_beta   90.00
_cell.angle_gamma   90.00
#
_symmetry.space_group_name_H-M   'P 1'
#
loop_
_entity.id
_entity.type
_entity.pdbx_description
1 polymer ?
#
loop_
_entity_poly.entity_id
_entity_poly.type
_entity_poly.pdbx_seq_one_letter_code
_entity_poly.pdbx_strand_id
1 'polypeptide(L)'
;MKAAQYFPHRITSSILLHTNIAVSENGDPISEETLAIAMNFPALPVNADCVMQMAIIPNKIDRFARILFGVDVETQGAFTYLIYPNGTRVFPNPAFTLLDCQENALVPMFGEEPASALTSSEYRKQEIKKGKLAVTGCVSMSIASQADECATFTLNLGLKQASSIRDSLYLT
;
A
#
# COMPACT_ATOMS: atom_id res chain seq x y z
N MET A 1 14.36 9.69 -9.47
CA MET A 1 14.21 9.46 -8.01
C MET A 1 13.29 10.53 -7.38
N LYS A 2 11.97 10.55 -7.69
CA LYS A 2 11.03 11.61 -7.26
C LYS A 2 9.85 11.16 -6.40
N ALA A 3 9.61 9.86 -6.21
CA ALA A 3 8.63 9.42 -5.20
C ALA A 3 8.93 9.99 -3.79
N ALA A 4 10.19 10.40 -3.52
CA ALA A 4 10.62 11.07 -2.29
C ALA A 4 10.02 12.47 -2.08
N GLN A 5 9.44 13.07 -3.12
CA GLN A 5 8.76 14.35 -3.06
C GLN A 5 7.31 14.22 -2.58
N TYR A 6 6.67 13.08 -2.83
CA TYR A 6 5.25 12.84 -2.56
C TYR A 6 5.02 11.97 -1.34
N PHE A 7 5.87 10.97 -1.16
CA PHE A 7 5.91 10.22 0.07
C PHE A 7 7.05 10.74 0.93
N PRO A 8 6.85 10.91 2.26
CA PRO A 8 7.92 11.32 3.14
C PRO A 8 9.13 10.40 2.96
N HIS A 9 10.35 10.93 3.12
CA HIS A 9 11.64 10.22 2.89
C HIS A 9 11.71 8.82 3.55
N ARG A 10 10.92 8.61 4.61
CA ARG A 10 10.77 7.36 5.36
C ARG A 10 10.04 6.25 4.59
N ILE A 11 9.12 6.59 3.68
CA ILE A 11 8.44 5.64 2.80
C ILE A 11 9.33 5.32 1.59
N THR A 12 10.00 6.31 1.02
CA THR A 12 10.75 6.11 -0.22
C THR A 12 12.04 5.31 -0.05
N SER A 13 12.64 5.35 1.13
CA SER A 13 13.70 4.39 1.50
C SER A 13 13.18 2.97 1.78
N SER A 14 11.87 2.80 1.92
CA SER A 14 11.20 1.55 2.30
C SER A 14 10.41 0.91 1.15
N ILE A 15 10.17 1.66 0.08
CA ILE A 15 9.71 1.18 -1.22
C ILE A 15 10.96 0.95 -2.05
N LEU A 16 10.99 -0.12 -2.85
CA LEU A 16 12.05 -0.31 -3.84
C LEU A 16 11.99 0.82 -4.90
N LEU A 17 12.70 1.93 -4.67
CA LEU A 17 12.76 3.07 -5.60
C LEU A 17 14.07 3.17 -6.38
N HIS A 18 14.91 2.14 -6.30
CA HIS A 18 16.23 2.11 -6.93
C HIS A 18 16.28 1.05 -8.03
N THR A 19 15.67 1.33 -9.19
CA THR A 19 16.12 0.78 -10.47
C THR A 19 15.68 1.71 -11.61
N ASN A 20 16.60 2.01 -12.52
CA ASN A 20 16.33 2.72 -13.78
C ASN A 20 15.54 1.79 -14.70
N ILE A 21 14.20 1.88 -14.76
CA ILE A 21 13.38 1.02 -15.63
C ILE A 21 12.24 1.84 -16.24
N ALA A 22 12.05 1.70 -17.56
CA ALA A 22 10.99 2.33 -18.34
C ALA A 22 9.66 1.57 -18.21
N VAL A 23 8.55 2.31 -18.26
CA VAL A 23 7.19 1.89 -17.93
C VAL A 23 6.51 1.30 -19.18
N SER A 24 5.85 0.15 -19.05
CA SER A 24 4.96 -0.38 -20.09
C SER A 24 3.52 -0.42 -19.61
N GLU A 25 2.63 0.22 -20.37
CA GLU A 25 1.18 0.02 -20.27
C GLU A 25 0.83 -1.31 -20.94
N ASN A 26 0.24 -2.23 -20.17
CA ASN A 26 -0.34 -3.51 -20.60
C ASN A 26 0.64 -4.66 -20.92
N GLY A 27 0.89 -5.49 -19.90
CA GLY A 27 0.97 -6.96 -19.97
C GLY A 27 1.89 -7.62 -21.00
N ASP A 28 3.11 -7.98 -20.57
CA ASP A 28 3.80 -9.18 -21.02
C ASP A 28 4.67 -9.76 -19.87
N PRO A 29 4.56 -11.06 -19.53
CA PRO A 29 5.14 -11.63 -18.30
C PRO A 29 6.54 -12.27 -18.48
N ILE A 30 7.38 -11.79 -19.41
CA ILE A 30 8.64 -12.48 -19.78
C ILE A 30 9.92 -11.65 -19.54
N SER A 31 9.98 -10.88 -18.46
CA SER A 31 11.27 -10.52 -17.85
C SER A 31 11.16 -10.55 -16.32
N GLU A 32 12.22 -11.02 -15.65
CA GLU A 32 12.38 -11.07 -14.18
C GLU A 32 12.49 -9.66 -13.55
N GLU A 33 11.65 -8.72 -13.97
CA GLU A 33 11.74 -7.30 -13.61
C GLU A 33 10.35 -6.81 -13.17
N THR A 34 10.00 -7.07 -11.91
CA THR A 34 8.63 -6.87 -11.37
C THR A 34 8.50 -5.54 -10.59
N LEU A 35 7.40 -4.81 -10.81
CA LEU A 35 7.13 -3.44 -10.33
C LEU A 35 7.23 -3.23 -8.81
N ALA A 36 7.82 -2.10 -8.40
CA ALA A 36 7.75 -1.60 -7.03
C ALA A 36 6.46 -0.82 -6.72
N ILE A 37 5.81 -0.27 -7.75
CA ILE A 37 4.53 0.45 -7.69
C ILE A 37 3.77 0.19 -8.98
N ALA A 38 2.55 -0.33 -8.91
CA ALA A 38 1.63 -0.50 -10.04
C ALA A 38 0.36 0.33 -9.82
N MET A 39 -0.19 0.94 -10.86
CA MET A 39 -1.46 1.65 -10.81
C MET A 39 -2.40 1.12 -11.88
N ASN A 40 -3.61 0.73 -11.48
CA ASN A 40 -4.65 0.22 -12.35
C ASN A 40 -5.83 1.20 -12.34
N PHE A 41 -6.11 1.77 -13.52
CA PHE A 41 -7.21 2.69 -13.72
C PHE A 41 -8.39 1.95 -14.37
N PRO A 42 -9.62 2.16 -13.89
CA PRO A 42 -10.80 1.57 -14.49
C PRO A 42 -11.02 2.10 -15.91
N ALA A 43 -11.44 1.23 -16.82
CA ALA A 43 -11.72 1.59 -18.22
C ALA A 43 -12.87 2.60 -18.36
N LEU A 44 -13.81 2.63 -17.40
CA LEU A 44 -14.92 3.57 -17.34
C LEU A 44 -14.90 4.30 -15.99
N PRO A 45 -14.93 5.65 -15.96
CA PRO A 45 -14.68 6.41 -14.74
C PRO A 45 -15.90 6.58 -13.81
N VAL A 46 -17.00 5.84 -14.04
CA VAL A 46 -18.24 6.04 -13.28
C VAL A 46 -18.17 5.30 -11.96
N ASN A 47 -18.10 6.05 -10.86
CA ASN A 47 -18.07 5.54 -9.49
C ASN A 47 -16.96 4.51 -9.20
N ALA A 48 -15.82 4.64 -9.88
CA ALA A 48 -14.71 3.70 -9.78
C ALA A 48 -13.49 4.38 -9.19
N ASP A 49 -12.65 3.60 -8.51
CA ASP A 49 -11.39 4.05 -7.91
C ASP A 49 -10.22 3.53 -8.74
N CYS A 50 -9.08 4.23 -8.67
CA CYS A 50 -7.81 3.69 -9.12
C CYS A 50 -7.26 2.77 -8.02
N VAL A 51 -6.81 1.59 -8.41
CA VAL A 51 -6.12 0.66 -7.51
C VAL A 51 -4.62 0.82 -7.70
N MET A 52 -3.92 1.25 -6.65
CA MET A 52 -2.47 1.34 -6.63
C MET A 52 -1.90 0.25 -5.73
N GLN A 53 -0.94 -0.52 -6.24
CA GLN A 53 -0.22 -1.53 -5.49
C GLN A 53 1.24 -1.12 -5.30
N MET A 54 1.81 -1.39 -4.14
CA MET A 54 3.21 -1.06 -3.85
C MET A 54 3.89 -2.18 -3.08
N ALA A 55 5.12 -2.51 -3.45
CA ALA A 55 5.95 -3.47 -2.73
C ALA A 55 6.70 -2.80 -1.58
N ILE A 56 6.70 -3.45 -0.42
CA ILE A 56 7.37 -3.02 0.80
C ILE A 56 8.43 -4.03 1.19
N ILE A 57 9.65 -3.53 1.36
CA ILE A 57 10.78 -4.39 1.70
C ILE A 57 10.59 -5.05 3.08
N PRO A 58 11.09 -6.28 3.27
CA PRO A 58 10.78 -7.08 4.46
C PRO A 58 11.09 -6.41 5.80
N ASN A 59 12.25 -5.74 5.91
CA ASN A 59 12.69 -5.09 7.15
C ASN A 59 11.89 -3.84 7.54
N LYS A 60 10.85 -3.48 6.79
CA LYS A 60 9.94 -2.38 7.09
C LYS A 60 8.52 -2.84 7.41
N ILE A 61 8.19 -4.11 7.15
CA ILE A 61 6.84 -4.66 7.29
C ILE A 61 6.24 -4.37 8.66
N ASP A 62 6.95 -4.70 9.75
CA ASP A 62 6.49 -4.46 11.14
C ASP A 62 6.11 -2.99 11.38
N ARG A 63 6.95 -2.06 10.95
CA ARG A 63 6.71 -0.63 11.15
C ARG A 63 5.43 -0.18 10.46
N PHE A 64 5.21 -0.65 9.23
CA PHE A 64 4.02 -0.32 8.47
C PHE A 64 2.76 -0.96 9.08
N ALA A 65 2.84 -2.24 9.47
CA ALA A 65 1.76 -2.95 10.13
C ALA A 65 1.33 -2.25 11.43
N ARG A 66 2.30 -1.85 12.25
CA ARG A 66 2.05 -1.15 13.52
C ARG A 66 1.44 0.22 13.32
N ILE A 67 2.00 1.05 12.43
CA ILE A 67 1.52 2.43 12.23
C ILE A 67 0.12 2.46 11.60
N LEU A 68 -0.11 1.64 10.57
CA LEU A 68 -1.35 1.71 9.80
C LEU A 68 -2.47 0.86 10.40
N PHE A 69 -2.16 -0.28 11.02
CA PHE A 69 -3.17 -1.23 11.49
C PHE A 69 -3.12 -1.49 12.99
N GLY A 70 -2.11 -0.99 13.70
CA GLY A 70 -1.97 -1.20 15.14
C GLY A 70 -1.64 -2.64 15.53
N VAL A 71 -1.03 -3.42 14.63
CA VAL A 71 -0.64 -4.81 14.88
C VAL A 71 0.87 -4.97 14.80
N ASP A 72 1.40 -5.88 15.59
CA ASP A 72 2.82 -6.21 15.60
C ASP A 72 3.09 -7.40 14.67
N VAL A 73 4.20 -7.31 13.94
CA VAL A 73 4.66 -8.38 13.05
C VAL A 73 6.08 -8.74 13.42
N GLU A 74 6.34 -10.02 13.69
CA GLU A 74 7.67 -10.51 14.02
C GLU A 74 8.16 -11.50 12.98
N THR A 75 9.45 -11.40 12.68
CA THR A 75 10.16 -12.39 11.87
C THR A 75 10.93 -13.32 12.80
N GLN A 76 10.66 -14.62 12.72
CA GLN A 76 11.43 -15.65 13.43
C GLN A 76 11.96 -16.69 12.43
N GLY A 77 13.27 -16.69 12.23
CA GLY A 77 13.90 -17.54 11.22
C GLY A 77 13.43 -17.16 9.82
N ALA A 78 12.93 -18.15 9.08
CA ALA A 78 12.45 -17.96 7.71
C ALA A 78 10.98 -17.49 7.62
N PHE A 79 10.30 -17.26 8.75
CA PHE A 79 8.87 -17.00 8.75
C PHE A 79 8.48 -15.69 9.43
N THR A 80 7.42 -15.09 8.92
CA THR A 80 6.77 -13.89 9.46
C THR A 80 5.48 -14.26 10.18
N TYR A 81 5.22 -13.65 11.33
CA TYR A 81 4.05 -13.91 12.17
C TYR A 81 3.38 -12.60 12.57
N LEU A 82 2.06 -12.61 12.65
CA LEU A 82 1.34 -11.56 13.36
C LEU A 82 1.28 -11.90 14.85
N ILE A 83 1.60 -10.93 15.68
CA ILE A 83 1.66 -11.09 17.14
C ILE A 83 0.48 -10.37 17.78
N TYR A 84 -0.31 -11.12 18.53
CA TYR A 84 -1.38 -10.57 19.34
C TYR A 84 -0.82 -10.09 20.69
N PRO A 85 -1.39 -9.06 21.33
CA PRO A 85 -0.87 -8.52 22.61
C PRO A 85 -0.70 -9.54 23.75
N ASN A 86 -1.39 -10.68 23.69
CA ASN A 86 -1.26 -11.76 24.68
C ASN A 86 -0.13 -12.76 24.36
N GLY A 87 0.68 -12.50 23.33
CA GLY A 87 1.74 -13.39 22.83
C GLY A 87 1.28 -14.50 21.89
N THR A 88 -0.02 -14.58 21.57
CA THR A 88 -0.53 -15.52 20.56
C THR A 88 -0.02 -15.13 19.18
N ARG A 89 0.40 -16.11 18.40
CA ARG A 89 0.95 -15.90 17.06
C ARG A 89 -0.01 -16.43 16.01
N VAL A 90 -0.20 -15.65 14.95
CA VAL A 90 -0.92 -16.08 13.75
C VAL A 90 0.11 -16.33 12.66
N PHE A 91 0.14 -17.56 12.17
CA PHE A 91 0.99 -17.96 11.06
C PHE A 91 0.27 -17.72 9.72
N PRO A 92 0.88 -17.02 8.75
CA PRO A 92 0.33 -16.87 7.41
C PRO A 92 0.37 -18.20 6.65
N ASN A 93 -0.70 -18.60 5.96
CA ASN A 93 -0.68 -19.76 5.06
C ASN A 93 -1.61 -19.55 3.86
N PRO A 94 -1.10 -19.18 2.66
CA PRO A 94 0.31 -18.80 2.39
C PRO A 94 0.64 -17.38 2.85
N ALA A 95 -0.38 -16.54 3.09
CA ALA A 95 -0.29 -15.13 3.46
C ALA A 95 -1.50 -14.74 4.34
N PHE A 96 -1.44 -13.57 4.97
CA PHE A 96 -2.62 -12.91 5.54
C PHE A 96 -2.71 -11.47 5.02
N THR A 97 -3.90 -10.88 5.10
CA THR A 97 -4.14 -9.49 4.71
C THR A 97 -4.65 -8.69 5.89
N LEU A 98 -3.95 -7.59 6.20
CA LEU A 98 -4.41 -6.56 7.10
C LEU A 98 -5.35 -5.64 6.33
N LEU A 99 -6.56 -5.50 6.87
CA LEU A 99 -7.59 -4.61 6.36
C LEU A 99 -7.81 -3.48 7.37
N ASP A 100 -8.45 -2.42 6.92
CA ASP A 100 -8.93 -1.33 7.76
C ASP A 100 -7.83 -0.55 8.48
N CYS A 101 -7.14 0.29 7.71
CA CYS A 101 -6.13 1.21 8.23
C CYS A 101 -6.76 2.29 9.13
N GLN A 102 -6.03 2.72 10.15
CA GLN A 102 -6.40 3.85 11.01
C GLN A 102 -6.43 5.16 10.20
N GLU A 103 -7.55 5.89 10.25
CA GLU A 103 -7.74 7.12 9.46
C GLU A 103 -6.71 8.19 9.83
N ASN A 104 -6.41 8.32 11.13
CA ASN A 104 -5.43 9.27 11.64
C ASN A 104 -3.98 8.95 11.22
N ALA A 105 -3.71 7.74 10.71
CA ALA A 105 -2.40 7.33 10.24
C ALA A 105 -2.14 7.74 8.78
N LEU A 106 -3.17 8.08 7.99
CA LEU A 106 -3.04 8.33 6.55
C LEU A 106 -2.09 9.49 6.23
N VAL A 107 -2.33 10.67 6.81
CA VAL A 107 -1.49 11.86 6.54
C VAL A 107 -0.07 11.70 7.09
N PRO A 108 0.14 11.29 8.35
CA PRO A 108 1.49 11.08 8.89
C PRO A 108 2.29 10.03 8.10
N MET A 109 1.61 9.03 7.57
CA MET A 109 2.26 7.96 6.84
C MET A 109 2.55 8.39 5.39
N PHE A 110 1.52 8.71 4.62
CA PHE A 110 1.64 8.90 3.17
C PHE A 110 1.87 10.33 2.73
N GLY A 111 1.70 11.32 3.61
CA GLY A 111 1.69 12.74 3.23
C GLY A 111 0.30 13.23 2.81
N GLU A 112 0.15 14.54 2.65
CA GLU A 112 -1.16 15.17 2.42
C GLU A 112 -1.81 14.75 1.10
N GLU A 113 -1.04 14.70 0.01
CA GLU A 113 -1.60 14.44 -1.32
C GLU A 113 -2.08 12.99 -1.50
N PRO A 114 -1.29 11.95 -1.18
CA PRO A 114 -1.81 10.58 -1.23
C PRO A 114 -2.95 10.34 -0.24
N ALA A 115 -2.91 10.96 0.96
CA ALA A 115 -4.01 10.87 1.91
C ALA A 115 -5.29 11.54 1.36
N SER A 116 -5.17 12.66 0.66
CA SER A 116 -6.27 13.31 -0.04
C SER A 116 -6.85 12.42 -1.15
N ALA A 117 -6.01 11.70 -1.88
CA ALA A 117 -6.44 10.72 -2.89
C ALA A 117 -7.17 9.51 -2.29
N LEU A 118 -6.70 9.00 -1.14
CA LEU A 118 -7.36 7.91 -0.40
C LEU A 118 -8.72 8.34 0.15
N THR A 119 -8.82 9.57 0.63
CA THR A 119 -10.06 10.10 1.22
C THR A 119 -11.09 10.54 0.17
N SER A 120 -10.63 10.88 -1.04
CA SER A 120 -11.50 11.24 -2.16
C SER A 120 -12.11 10.06 -2.92
N SER A 121 -11.70 8.83 -2.61
CA SER A 121 -12.16 7.61 -3.28
C SER A 121 -13.65 7.35 -3.04
N GLU A 122 -14.31 6.71 -4.01
CA GLU A 122 -15.70 6.29 -3.89
C GLU A 122 -15.87 5.24 -2.80
N TYR A 123 -14.90 4.35 -2.64
CA TYR A 123 -14.84 3.41 -1.53
C TYR A 123 -14.92 4.15 -0.18
N ARG A 124 -14.08 5.17 0.05
CA ARG A 124 -14.11 5.95 1.30
C ARG A 124 -15.45 6.64 1.51
N LYS A 125 -16.00 7.26 0.46
CA LYS A 125 -17.30 7.94 0.55
C LYS A 125 -18.40 6.99 1.00
N GLN A 126 -18.38 5.74 0.53
CA GLN A 126 -19.34 4.72 0.94
C GLN A 126 -19.13 4.29 2.40
N GLU A 127 -17.88 4.13 2.85
CA GLU A 127 -17.57 3.83 4.24
C GLU A 127 -18.07 4.90 5.21
N ILE A 128 -17.84 6.18 4.88
CA ILE A 128 -18.31 7.31 5.68
C ILE A 128 -19.84 7.32 5.73
N LYS A 129 -20.53 7.09 4.60
CA LYS A 129 -21.99 6.97 4.56
C LYS A 129 -22.52 5.84 5.45
N LYS A 130 -21.74 4.77 5.64
CA LYS A 130 -22.06 3.64 6.53
C LYS A 130 -21.62 3.87 7.99
N GLY A 131 -21.10 5.05 8.33
CA GLY A 131 -20.67 5.41 9.68
C GLY A 131 -19.29 4.89 10.07
N LYS A 132 -18.50 4.37 9.13
CA LYS A 132 -17.13 3.89 9.39
C LYS A 132 -16.16 5.07 9.34
N LEU A 133 -15.94 5.71 10.49
CA LEU A 133 -15.20 6.97 10.60
C LEU A 133 -13.73 6.81 11.05
N ALA A 134 -13.45 5.91 11.99
CA ALA A 134 -12.14 5.79 12.63
C ALA A 134 -11.10 5.02 11.79
N VAL A 135 -11.57 4.15 10.90
CA VAL A 135 -10.76 3.29 10.04
C VAL A 135 -11.26 3.35 8.61
N THR A 136 -10.40 2.96 7.66
CA THR A 136 -10.69 2.94 6.24
C THR A 136 -10.16 1.68 5.57
N GLY A 137 -10.99 1.05 4.75
CA GLY A 137 -10.58 -0.06 3.88
C GLY A 137 -9.90 0.41 2.58
N CYS A 138 -9.67 1.72 2.41
CA CYS A 138 -8.90 2.23 1.27
C CYS A 138 -7.44 1.82 1.28
N VAL A 139 -6.93 1.28 2.39
CA VAL A 139 -5.56 0.77 2.53
C VAL A 139 -5.62 -0.64 3.08
N SER A 140 -4.95 -1.57 2.39
CA SER A 140 -4.75 -2.94 2.86
C SER A 140 -3.31 -3.37 2.63
N MET A 141 -2.85 -4.32 3.44
CA MET A 141 -1.48 -4.84 3.38
C MET A 141 -1.50 -6.37 3.38
N SER A 142 -0.97 -6.98 2.33
CA SER A 142 -0.78 -8.44 2.27
C SER A 142 0.64 -8.79 2.69
N ILE A 143 0.77 -9.75 3.60
CA ILE A 143 2.05 -10.20 4.16
C ILE A 143 2.14 -11.72 3.96
N ALA A 144 3.21 -12.15 3.27
CA ALA A 144 3.50 -13.55 3.03
C ALA A 144 4.07 -14.26 4.27
N SER A 145 4.04 -15.59 4.24
CA SER A 145 4.63 -16.42 5.29
C SER A 145 6.16 -16.32 5.35
N GLN A 146 6.83 -16.15 4.21
CA GLN A 146 8.29 -16.09 4.13
C GLN A 146 8.83 -14.73 4.60
N ALA A 147 9.95 -14.77 5.31
CA ALA A 147 10.59 -13.61 5.93
C ALA A 147 11.29 -12.68 4.94
N ASP A 148 11.67 -13.18 3.76
CA ASP A 148 12.40 -12.45 2.72
C ASP A 148 11.48 -11.90 1.62
N GLU A 149 10.21 -12.28 1.63
CA GLU A 149 9.21 -11.77 0.70
C GLU A 149 8.73 -10.35 1.06
N CYS A 150 8.57 -9.52 0.04
CA CYS A 150 8.00 -8.19 0.21
C CYS A 150 6.52 -8.28 0.58
N ALA A 151 6.05 -7.35 1.41
CA ALA A 151 4.61 -7.14 1.59
C ALA A 151 4.06 -6.27 0.46
N THR A 152 2.78 -6.40 0.17
CA THR A 152 2.09 -5.58 -0.84
C THR A 152 1.06 -4.68 -0.18
N PHE A 153 1.21 -3.35 -0.33
CA PHE A 153 0.12 -2.43 -0.10
C PHE A 153 -0.82 -2.40 -1.28
N THR A 154 -2.11 -2.31 -1.02
CA THR A 154 -3.11 -1.94 -1.99
C THR A 154 -3.86 -0.70 -1.49
N LEU A 155 -3.91 0.32 -2.34
CA LEU A 155 -4.54 1.61 -2.09
C LEU A 155 -5.70 1.83 -3.07
N ASN A 156 -6.86 2.24 -2.57
CA ASN A 156 -7.99 2.69 -3.37
C ASN A 156 -8.02 4.22 -3.41
N LEU A 157 -7.71 4.79 -4.58
CA LEU A 157 -7.52 6.23 -4.77
C LEU A 157 -8.63 6.81 -5.65
N GLY A 158 -9.12 8.01 -5.31
CA GLY A 158 -10.02 8.75 -6.19
C GLY A 158 -9.33 9.09 -7.52
N LEU A 159 -10.02 8.86 -8.64
CA LEU A 159 -9.42 8.90 -9.99
C LEU A 159 -8.70 10.20 -10.32
N LYS A 160 -9.28 11.35 -9.98
CA LYS A 160 -8.70 12.65 -10.31
C LYS A 160 -7.33 12.82 -9.67
N GLN A 161 -7.22 12.56 -8.37
CA GLN A 161 -5.95 12.65 -7.64
C GLN A 161 -4.99 11.52 -8.05
N ALA A 162 -5.52 10.32 -8.31
CA ALA A 162 -4.70 9.20 -8.79
C ALA A 162 -4.01 9.51 -10.11
N SER A 163 -4.67 10.20 -11.05
CA SER A 163 -4.04 10.65 -12.29
C SER A 163 -2.89 11.62 -12.03
N SER A 164 -3.06 12.58 -11.12
CA SER A 164 -1.97 13.51 -10.74
C SER A 164 -0.78 12.78 -10.10
N ILE A 165 -1.05 11.78 -9.25
CA ILE A 165 -0.01 10.92 -8.67
C ILE A 165 0.71 10.13 -9.77
N ARG A 166 -0.03 9.50 -10.70
CA ARG A 166 0.52 8.75 -11.83
C ARG A 166 1.43 9.63 -12.69
N ASP A 167 0.97 10.80 -13.09
CA ASP A 167 1.73 11.71 -13.94
C ASP A 167 3.06 12.12 -13.25
N SER A 168 3.02 12.28 -11.93
CA SER A 168 4.20 12.58 -11.10
C SER A 168 5.15 11.39 -10.92
N LEU A 169 4.62 10.15 -10.93
CA LEU A 169 5.39 8.93 -10.78
C LEU A 169 6.04 8.45 -12.09
N TYR A 170 5.35 8.60 -13.22
CA TYR A 170 5.70 7.93 -14.48
C TYR A 170 6.01 8.85 -15.67
N LEU A 171 5.51 10.10 -15.72
CA LEU A 171 5.64 10.97 -16.90
C LEU A 171 6.75 12.02 -16.76
N THR A 172 7.89 11.65 -16.17
CA THR A 172 9.09 12.52 -16.13
C THR A 172 10.32 11.84 -16.69
#